data_AF-M1BKU8-F1
#
_entry.id   AF-M1BKU8-F1
#
_cell.length_a   1.000
_cell.length_b   1.000
_cell.length_c   1.000
_cell.angle_alpha   90.00
_cell.angle_beta   90.00
_cell.angle_gamma   90.00
#
_symmetry.space_group_name_H-M   'P 1'
#
loop_
_entity.id
_entity.type
_entity.pdbx_description
1 polymer ?
#
loop_
_entity_poly.entity_id
_entity_poly.type
_entity_poly.pdbx_seq_one_letter_code
_entity_poly.pdbx_strand_id
1 'polypeptide(L)'
;MVLRSPGLLTFSIEKNFRPKVEYFLKEMNGDIGELKRFPQYFSFSLERKIKPRHRLLVEHGFSLSLSEMLKVSDGEFNARLIEMRLRIVEDKQL
;
A
#
# COMPACT_ATOMS: atom_id res chain seq x y z
N MET A 1 3.77 -16.69 -7.05
CA MET A 1 3.30 -16.06 -5.80
C MET A 1 3.36 -17.04 -4.64
N VAL A 2 2.71 -18.20 -4.72
CA VAL A 2 2.62 -19.20 -3.64
C VAL A 2 3.98 -19.65 -3.10
N LEU A 3 4.96 -20.01 -3.94
CA LEU A 3 6.29 -20.44 -3.47
C LEU A 3 7.03 -19.39 -2.62
N ARG A 4 6.79 -18.09 -2.87
CA ARG A 4 7.40 -16.98 -2.11
C ARG A 4 6.56 -16.53 -0.90
N SER A 5 5.33 -16.99 -0.80
CA SER A 5 4.38 -16.60 0.26
C SER A 5 3.35 -17.72 0.45
N PRO A 6 3.76 -18.88 1.00
CA PRO A 6 2.88 -20.05 1.10
C PRO A 6 1.67 -19.81 1.99
N GLY A 7 1.78 -18.89 2.96
CA GLY A 7 0.67 -18.46 3.82
C GLY A 7 -0.52 -17.87 3.07
N LEU A 8 -0.38 -17.49 1.79
CA LEU A 8 -1.53 -17.10 0.96
C LEU A 8 -2.60 -18.19 0.89
N LEU A 9 -2.22 -19.47 0.96
CA LEU A 9 -3.14 -20.60 0.90
C LEU A 9 -4.05 -20.71 2.12
N THR A 10 -3.73 -20.01 3.22
CA THR A 10 -4.53 -20.03 4.45
C THR A 10 -5.56 -18.90 4.51
N PHE A 11 -5.51 -17.95 3.57
CA PHE A 11 -6.40 -16.81 3.57
C PHE A 11 -7.73 -17.10 2.86
N SER A 12 -8.82 -16.58 3.44
CA SER A 12 -10.15 -16.68 2.84
C SER A 12 -10.25 -15.87 1.55
N ILE A 13 -10.83 -16.46 0.51
CA ILE A 13 -11.15 -15.76 -0.74
C ILE A 13 -12.10 -14.60 -0.46
N GLU A 14 -13.21 -14.90 0.23
CA GLU A 14 -14.29 -13.94 0.51
C GLU A 14 -13.87 -12.84 1.49
N LYS A 15 -13.14 -13.20 2.56
CA LYS A 15 -12.83 -12.27 3.64
C LYS A 15 -11.47 -11.57 3.50
N ASN A 16 -10.58 -12.04 2.62
CA ASN A 16 -9.25 -11.47 2.45
C ASN A 16 -8.96 -11.12 0.99
N PHE A 17 -8.96 -12.08 0.07
CA PHE A 17 -8.52 -11.83 -1.31
C PHE A 17 -9.46 -10.88 -2.06
N ARG A 18 -10.75 -11.19 -2.14
CA ARG A 18 -11.72 -10.41 -2.90
C ARG A 18 -11.74 -8.92 -2.48
N PRO A 19 -11.97 -8.57 -1.20
CA PRO A 19 -12.04 -7.16 -0.82
C PRO A 19 -10.72 -6.41 -1.04
N LYS A 20 -9.57 -7.08 -0.89
CA LYS A 20 -8.26 -6.45 -1.10
C LYS A 20 -7.93 -6.27 -2.57
N VAL A 21 -8.22 -7.25 -3.42
CA VAL A 21 -8.06 -7.12 -4.88
C VAL A 21 -8.98 -6.03 -5.42
N GLU A 22 -10.25 -6.02 -5.00
CA GLU A 22 -11.20 -4.99 -5.43
C GLU A 22 -10.73 -3.59 -5.03
N TYR A 23 -10.30 -3.39 -3.78
CA TYR A 23 -9.76 -2.11 -3.34
C TYR A 23 -8.51 -1.72 -4.15
N PHE A 24 -7.58 -2.64 -4.35
CA PHE A 24 -6.35 -2.36 -5.08
C PHE A 24 -6.61 -1.97 -6.55
N LEU A 25 -7.49 -2.68 -7.24
CA LEU A 25 -7.76 -2.42 -8.66
C LEU A 25 -8.67 -1.21 -8.88
N LYS A 26 -9.69 -1.01 -8.03
CA LYS A 26 -10.71 0.02 -8.25
C LYS A 26 -10.38 1.35 -7.57
N GLU A 27 -9.81 1.31 -6.37
CA GLU A 27 -9.58 2.52 -5.57
C GLU A 27 -8.13 3.00 -5.67
N MET A 28 -7.17 2.07 -5.71
CA MET A 28 -5.74 2.42 -5.82
C MET A 28 -5.25 2.47 -7.28
N ASN A 29 -6.11 2.13 -8.25
CA ASN A 29 -5.75 2.01 -9.68
C ASN A 29 -4.49 1.15 -9.91
N GLY A 30 -4.33 0.08 -9.12
CA GLY A 30 -3.14 -0.76 -9.13
C GLY A 30 -3.12 -1.80 -10.25
N ASP A 31 -1.92 -2.30 -10.56
CA ASP A 31 -1.68 -3.35 -11.56
C ASP A 31 -1.55 -4.75 -10.91
N ILE A 32 -2.22 -5.76 -11.48
CA ILE A 32 -2.12 -7.16 -11.02
C ILE A 32 -0.66 -7.65 -10.99
N GLY A 33 0.19 -7.17 -11.90
CA GLY A 33 1.62 -7.44 -11.87
C GLY A 33 2.29 -7.01 -10.57
N GLU A 34 1.84 -5.93 -9.94
CA GLU A 34 2.37 -5.48 -8.64
C GLU A 34 1.99 -6.43 -7.51
N LEU A 35 0.74 -6.94 -7.49
CA LEU A 35 0.34 -7.99 -6.54
C LEU A 35 1.18 -9.26 -6.72
N LYS A 36 1.53 -9.61 -7.96
CA LYS A 36 2.44 -10.73 -8.24
C LYS A 36 3.86 -10.47 -7.71
N ARG A 37 4.36 -9.23 -7.83
CA ARG A 37 5.68 -8.84 -7.30
C ARG A 37 5.68 -8.81 -5.77
N PHE A 38 4.61 -8.32 -5.15
CA PHE A 38 4.46 -8.13 -3.71
C PHE A 38 3.24 -8.89 -3.12
N PRO A 39 3.28 -10.24 -3.10
CA PRO A 39 2.19 -11.06 -2.57
C PRO A 39 1.87 -10.83 -1.08
N GLN A 40 2.83 -10.28 -0.32
CA GLN A 40 2.64 -9.95 1.10
C GLN A 40 1.53 -8.90 1.33
N TYR A 41 1.09 -8.19 0.29
CA TYR A 41 -0.09 -7.33 0.31
C TYR A 41 -1.29 -7.97 1.04
N PHE A 42 -1.56 -9.24 0.78
CA PHE A 42 -2.70 -9.96 1.37
C PHE A 42 -2.54 -10.26 2.87
N SER A 43 -1.33 -10.11 3.43
CA SER A 43 -1.09 -10.27 4.86
C SER A 43 -1.38 -8.99 5.66
N PHE A 44 -1.42 -7.82 5.01
CA PHE A 44 -1.71 -6.55 5.70
C PHE A 44 -3.22 -6.33 5.88
N SER A 45 -3.61 -5.71 7.00
CA SER A 45 -5.01 -5.34 7.23
C SER A 45 -5.49 -4.31 6.22
N LEU A 46 -6.62 -4.60 5.56
CA LEU A 46 -7.25 -3.67 4.62
C LEU A 46 -7.66 -2.38 5.33
N GLU A 47 -8.41 -2.50 6.44
CA GLU A 47 -8.97 -1.37 7.16
C GLU A 47 -7.95 -0.64 8.05
N ARG A 48 -6.99 -1.37 8.66
CA ARG A 48 -6.05 -0.75 9.61
C ARG A 48 -4.76 -0.26 8.98
N LYS A 49 -4.37 -0.76 7.79
CA LYS A 49 -3.07 -0.42 7.18
C LYS A 49 -3.18 0.07 5.74
N ILE A 50 -3.80 -0.71 4.86
CA ILE A 50 -3.82 -0.41 3.42
C ILE A 50 -4.62 0.88 3.14
N LYS A 51 -5.90 0.91 3.56
CA LYS A 51 -6.79 2.07 3.33
C LYS A 51 -6.26 3.36 3.96
N PRO A 52 -5.85 3.41 5.25
CA PRO A 52 -5.36 4.63 5.86
C PRO A 52 -4.13 5.20 5.15
N ARG A 53 -3.14 4.35 4.81
CA ARG A 53 -1.92 4.80 4.13
C ARG A 53 -2.18 5.28 2.72
N HIS A 54 -3.01 4.56 1.96
CA HIS A 54 -3.39 5.00 0.61
C HIS A 54 -4.09 6.37 0.64
N ARG A 55 -5.07 6.57 1.53
CA ARG A 55 -5.79 7.85 1.64
C ARG A 55 -4.86 9.02 1.96
N LEU A 56 -3.94 8.84 2.90
CA LEU A 56 -2.95 9.88 3.25
C LEU A 56 -2.04 10.24 2.08
N LEU A 57 -1.63 9.25 1.28
CA LEU A 57 -0.83 9.51 0.08
C LEU A 57 -1.64 10.30 -0.96
N VAL A 58 -2.88 9.88 -1.25
CA VAL A 58 -3.76 10.56 -2.22
C VAL A 58 -4.08 11.98 -1.79
N GLU A 59 -4.38 12.21 -0.51
CA GLU A 59 -4.66 13.54 0.05
C GLU A 59 -3.49 14.52 -0.19
N HIS A 60 -2.26 14.02 -0.18
CA HIS A 60 -1.06 14.80 -0.42
C HIS A 60 -0.53 14.71 -1.86
N GLY A 61 -1.27 14.06 -2.77
CA GLY A 61 -0.88 13.92 -4.18
C GLY A 61 0.32 13.00 -4.41
N PHE A 62 0.62 12.11 -3.47
CA PHE A 62 1.73 11.17 -3.56
C PHE A 62 1.29 9.79 -4.05
N SER A 63 2.23 9.08 -4.66
CA SER A 63 2.11 7.66 -4.95
C SER A 63 3.38 6.95 -4.51
N LEU A 64 3.23 5.72 -4.01
CA LEU A 64 4.32 4.83 -3.61
C LEU A 64 3.98 3.43 -4.08
N SER A 65 5.00 2.60 -4.36
CA SER A 65 4.75 1.17 -4.57
C SER A 65 4.16 0.53 -3.31
N LEU A 66 3.46 -0.59 -3.46
CA LEU A 66 2.94 -1.37 -2.34
C LEU A 66 4.04 -1.72 -1.33
N SER A 67 5.24 -2.00 -1.82
CA SER A 67 6.35 -2.40 -0.96
C SER A 67 6.86 -1.25 -0.10
N GLU A 68 7.00 -0.05 -0.66
CA GLU A 68 7.40 1.17 0.05
C GLU A 68 6.30 1.61 1.01
N MET A 69 5.04 1.52 0.57
CA MET A 69 3.89 1.91 1.36
C MET A 69 3.65 0.98 2.56
N LEU A 70 3.87 -0.34 2.45
CA LEU A 70 3.36 -1.31 3.44
C LEU A 70 4.42 -2.05 4.26
N LYS A 71 5.66 -2.19 3.77
CA LYS A 71 6.70 -2.95 4.51
C LYS A 71 7.16 -2.24 5.79
N VAL A 72 7.15 -0.92 5.77
CA VAL A 72 7.67 -0.09 6.86
C VAL A 72 6.72 -0.01 8.05
N SER A 73 7.26 0.33 9.21
CA SER A 73 6.49 0.62 10.43
C SER A 73 5.57 1.83 10.24
N ASP A 74 4.63 2.06 11.16
CA ASP A 74 3.78 3.27 11.09
C ASP A 74 4.61 4.54 11.32
N GLY A 75 5.55 4.52 12.27
CA GLY A 75 6.45 5.64 12.51
C GLY A 75 7.31 5.98 11.28
N GLU A 76 7.89 4.97 10.64
CA GLU A 76 8.70 5.17 9.43
C GLU A 76 7.86 5.64 8.24
N PHE A 77 6.64 5.12 8.06
CA PHE A 77 5.72 5.63 7.04
C PHE A 77 5.40 7.11 7.25
N ASN A 78 5.09 7.50 8.49
CA ASN A 78 4.77 8.89 8.82
C ASN A 78 5.97 9.83 8.62
N ALA A 79 7.17 9.39 9.01
CA ALA A 79 8.40 10.15 8.78
C ALA A 79 8.62 10.41 7.28
N ARG A 80 8.50 9.36 6.44
CA ARG A 80 8.61 9.50 4.97
C ARG A 80 7.56 10.45 4.41
N LEU A 81 6.32 10.37 4.88
CA LEU A 81 5.25 11.27 4.43
C LEU A 81 5.57 12.74 4.75
N ILE A 82 6.08 13.01 5.96
CA ILE A 82 6.51 14.37 6.37
C ILE A 82 7.67 14.84 5.48
N GLU A 83 8.68 14.01 5.27
CA GLU A 83 9.81 14.34 4.39
C GLU A 83 9.37 14.66 2.96
N MET A 84 8.49 13.84 2.38
CA MET A 84 7.94 14.09 1.04
C MET A 84 7.17 15.42 0.98
N ARG A 85 6.41 15.76 2.03
CA ARG A 85 5.68 17.03 2.11
C ARG A 85 6.61 18.23 2.21
N LEU A 86 7.69 18.12 2.98
CA LEU A 86 8.67 19.21 3.13
C LEU A 86 9.35 19.53 1.79
N ARG A 87 9.75 18.51 1.03
CA ARG A 87 10.37 18.70 -0.31
C ARG A 87 9.48 19.49 -1.27
N ILE A 88 8.17 19.21 -1.29
CA ILE A 88 7.23 20.00 -2.12
C ILE A 88 7.19 21.48 -1.71
N VAL A 89 7.29 21.77 -0.41
CA VAL A 89 7.25 23.14 0.10
C VAL A 89 8.53 23.91 -0.25
N GLU A 90 9.67 23.22 -0.26
CA GLU A 90 10.96 23.77 -0.69
C GLU A 90 10.97 24.04 -2.21
N ASP A 91 10.47 23.09 -3.02
CA ASP A 91 10.40 23.22 -4.48
C ASP A 91 9.43 24.33 -4.95
N LYS A 92 8.44 24.70 -4.13
CA LYS A 92 7.49 25.79 -4.44
C LYS A 92 7.97 27.18 -4.03
N GLN A 93 9.09 27.29 -3.32
CA GLN A 93 9.68 28.57 -2.89
C GLN A 93 10.83 29.04 -3.79
N LEU A 94 11.18 28.26 -4.81
CA LEU A 94 12.09 28.59 -5.92
C LEU A 94 11.28 28.92 -7.19
#